data_AF-J3I0W7-F1
#
_entry.id   AF-J3I0W7-F1
#
_cell.length_a   1.000
_cell.length_b   1.000
_cell.length_c   1.000
_cell.angle_alpha   90.00
_cell.angle_beta   90.00
_cell.angle_gamma   90.00
#
_symmetry.space_group_name_H-M   'P 1'
#
loop_
_entity.id
_entity.type
_entity.pdbx_description
1 polymer ?
#
loop_
_entity_poly.entity_id
_entity_poly.type
_entity_poly.pdbx_seq_one_letter_code
_entity_poly.pdbx_strand_id
1 'polypeptide(L)'
;MAGAGVSLADYLDRAAAGRFRYGVLDCCTLMADWLCAQGLCDVMADRRGTYATMAAYKTAIRSEGGMLASCRARFAAAGLVETCDPQPGDVALVLAPIGRRRDGRLVSAPTGAICLAGGLRAIVTSDQGVMAFALPVVAAWSLPHG
;
A
#
# COMPACT_ATOMS: atom_id res chain seq x y z
N MET A 1 5.36 -16.12 -23.40
CA MET A 1 6.51 -15.36 -22.88
C MET A 1 5.98 -14.24 -21.99
N ALA A 2 5.68 -14.54 -20.72
CA ALA A 2 5.34 -13.51 -19.75
C ALA A 2 6.62 -12.69 -19.50
N GLY A 3 6.62 -11.43 -19.93
CA GLY A 3 7.73 -10.53 -19.63
C GLY A 3 7.84 -10.44 -18.12
N ALA A 4 9.01 -10.79 -17.57
CA ALA A 4 9.25 -10.70 -16.15
C ALA A 4 8.96 -9.27 -15.70
N GLY A 5 7.92 -9.10 -14.88
CA GLY A 5 7.61 -7.82 -14.25
C GLY A 5 8.84 -7.29 -13.51
N VAL A 6 8.80 -6.01 -13.15
CA VAL A 6 9.84 -5.39 -12.32
C VAL A 6 10.05 -6.24 -11.06
N SER A 7 11.31 -6.51 -10.67
CA SER A 7 11.56 -7.23 -9.43
C SER A 7 11.12 -6.41 -8.21
N LEU A 8 10.69 -7.07 -7.14
CA LEU A 8 10.26 -6.37 -5.92
C LEU A 8 11.37 -5.47 -5.36
N ALA A 9 12.63 -5.93 -5.40
CA ALA A 9 13.78 -5.14 -4.97
C ALA A 9 13.94 -3.87 -5.81
N ASP A 10 13.97 -3.98 -7.13
CA ASP A 10 14.13 -2.83 -8.04
C ASP A 10 12.97 -1.83 -7.93
N TYR A 11 11.76 -2.33 -7.65
CA TYR A 11 10.61 -1.48 -7.40
C TYR A 11 10.79 -0.67 -6.11
N LEU A 12 11.13 -1.34 -5.00
CA LEU A 12 11.29 -0.71 -3.70
C LEU A 12 12.46 0.27 -3.68
N ASP A 13 13.58 -0.06 -4.33
CA ASP A 13 14.74 0.84 -4.44
C ASP A 13 14.38 2.14 -5.17
N ARG A 14 13.61 2.04 -6.26
CA ARG A 14 13.12 3.22 -6.98
C ARG A 14 12.09 4.01 -6.17
N ALA A 15 11.19 3.33 -5.47
CA ALA A 15 10.20 3.98 -4.61
C ALA A 15 10.88 4.68 -3.41
N ALA A 16 11.93 4.11 -2.85
CA ALA A 16 12.70 4.68 -1.74
C ALA A 16 13.45 5.97 -2.12
N ALA A 17 13.78 6.17 -3.40
CA ALA A 17 14.34 7.43 -3.89
C ALA A 17 13.31 8.58 -3.91
N GLY A 18 12.01 8.26 -3.87
CA GLY A 18 10.93 9.22 -3.81
C GLY A 18 10.66 9.74 -2.40
N ARG A 19 9.93 10.86 -2.31
CA ARG A 19 9.44 11.40 -1.04
C ARG A 19 7.94 11.23 -0.93
N PHE A 20 7.47 11.00 0.29
CA PHE A 20 6.05 10.91 0.57
C PHE A 20 5.31 12.17 0.08
N ARG A 21 4.26 11.96 -0.71
CA ARG A 21 3.34 13.00 -1.16
C ARG A 21 2.00 12.37 -1.50
N TYR A 22 0.95 12.84 -0.85
CA TYR A 22 -0.43 12.43 -1.12
C TYR A 22 -0.75 12.50 -2.62
N GLY A 23 -1.33 11.42 -3.14
CA GLY A 23 -1.74 11.26 -4.53
C GLY A 23 -0.59 11.00 -5.51
N VAL A 24 0.65 10.86 -5.02
CA VAL A 24 1.84 10.62 -5.85
C VAL A 24 2.64 9.44 -5.31
N LEU A 25 3.24 9.57 -4.12
CA LEU A 25 3.89 8.48 -3.42
C LEU A 25 3.37 8.47 -1.99
N ASP A 26 2.25 7.78 -1.80
CA ASP A 26 1.67 7.50 -0.49
C ASP A 26 1.35 6.00 -0.38
N CYS A 27 0.76 5.59 0.75
CA CYS A 27 0.55 4.16 0.99
C CYS A 27 -0.40 3.50 -0.03
N CYS A 28 -1.31 4.27 -0.64
CA CYS A 28 -2.22 3.75 -1.66
C CYS A 28 -1.52 3.66 -3.01
N THR A 29 -0.83 4.73 -3.42
CA THR A 29 -0.15 4.75 -4.73
C THR A 29 1.07 3.84 -4.76
N LEU A 30 1.75 3.62 -3.63
CA LEU A 30 2.82 2.61 -3.51
C LEU A 30 2.30 1.21 -3.88
N MET A 31 1.18 0.77 -3.30
CA MET A 31 0.61 -0.54 -3.67
C MET A 31 0.14 -0.54 -5.13
N ALA A 32 -0.56 0.51 -5.57
CA ALA A 32 -1.09 0.58 -6.94
C ALA A 32 0.03 0.54 -8.00
N ASP A 33 1.10 1.30 -7.81
CA ASP A 33 2.25 1.35 -8.72
C ASP A 33 2.97 0.01 -8.77
N TRP A 34 3.07 -0.70 -7.64
CA TRP A 34 3.60 -2.06 -7.60
C TRP A 34 2.74 -3.03 -8.42
N LEU A 35 1.41 -3.00 -8.22
CA LEU A 35 0.50 -3.86 -8.98
C LEU A 35 0.57 -3.56 -10.50
N CYS A 36 0.64 -2.29 -10.88
CA CYS A 36 0.89 -1.90 -12.28
C CYS A 36 2.22 -2.45 -12.81
N ALA A 37 3.28 -2.43 -12.00
CA ALA A 37 4.59 -2.95 -12.38
C ALA A 37 4.59 -4.49 -12.55
N GLN A 38 3.61 -5.18 -11.96
CA GLN A 38 3.33 -6.60 -12.17
C GLN A 38 2.34 -6.87 -13.32
N GLY A 39 1.91 -5.83 -14.03
CA GLY A 39 1.02 -5.93 -15.20
C GLY A 39 -0.48 -5.93 -14.87
N LEU A 40 -0.86 -5.61 -13.63
CA LEU A 40 -2.27 -5.47 -13.24
C LEU A 40 -2.80 -4.07 -13.59
N CYS A 41 -4.13 -3.93 -13.60
CA CYS A 41 -4.77 -2.62 -13.78
C CYS A 41 -4.46 -1.69 -12.59
N ASP A 42 -4.39 -0.40 -12.89
CA ASP A 42 -4.16 0.63 -11.87
C ASP A 42 -5.41 0.83 -10.99
N VAL A 43 -5.36 0.22 -9.80
CA VAL A 43 -6.42 0.30 -8.78
C VAL A 43 -6.66 1.71 -8.23
N MET A 44 -5.83 2.68 -8.57
CA MET A 44 -5.95 4.08 -8.17
C MET A 44 -6.20 5.03 -9.35
N ALA A 45 -6.45 4.53 -10.56
CA ALA A 45 -6.57 5.36 -11.78
C ALA A 45 -7.57 6.51 -11.63
N ASP A 46 -8.73 6.27 -11.02
CA ASP A 46 -9.80 7.25 -10.76
C ASP A 46 -9.45 8.26 -9.65
N ARG A 47 -8.39 7.99 -8.88
CA ARG A 47 -7.98 8.81 -7.72
C ARG A 47 -6.67 9.57 -7.95
N ARG A 48 -5.84 9.17 -8.91
CA ARG A 48 -4.58 9.87 -9.21
C ARG A 48 -4.84 11.34 -9.56
N GLY A 49 -4.10 12.23 -8.92
CA GLY A 49 -4.26 13.68 -9.10
C GLY A 49 -5.53 14.30 -8.48
N THR A 50 -6.42 13.51 -7.88
CA THR A 50 -7.66 14.03 -7.28
C THR A 50 -7.50 14.52 -5.84
N TYR A 51 -6.40 14.14 -5.18
CA TYR A 51 -6.08 14.60 -3.83
C TYR A 51 -4.57 14.86 -3.69
N ALA A 52 -4.23 15.88 -2.90
CA ALA A 52 -2.85 16.26 -2.60
C ALA A 52 -2.62 16.55 -1.10
N THR A 53 -3.65 16.35 -0.27
CA THR A 53 -3.61 16.65 1.17
C THR A 53 -4.19 15.50 1.99
N MET A 54 -3.79 15.40 3.26
CA MET A 54 -4.35 14.44 4.20
C MET A 54 -5.87 14.57 4.34
N ALA A 55 -6.39 15.81 4.34
CA ALA A 55 -7.81 16.06 4.49
C ALA A 55 -8.60 15.54 3.28
N ALA A 56 -8.11 15.81 2.06
CA ALA A 56 -8.71 15.30 0.82
C ALA A 56 -8.62 13.77 0.74
N TYR A 57 -7.46 13.19 1.08
CA TYR A 57 -7.28 11.74 1.20
C TYR A 57 -8.30 11.10 2.16
N LYS A 58 -8.44 11.64 3.37
CA LYS A 58 -9.41 11.16 4.36
C LYS A 58 -10.86 11.26 3.87
N THR A 59 -11.18 12.29 3.08
CA THR A 59 -12.51 12.41 2.48
C THR A 59 -12.73 11.35 1.39
N ALA A 60 -11.75 11.12 0.52
CA ALA A 60 -11.82 10.08 -0.51
C ALA A 60 -11.97 8.67 0.09
N ILE A 61 -11.17 8.34 1.10
CA ILE A 61 -11.27 7.03 1.77
C ILE A 61 -12.60 6.88 2.53
N ARG A 62 -13.12 7.95 3.13
CA ARG A 62 -14.42 7.90 3.80
C ARG A 62 -15.57 7.67 2.82
N SER A 63 -15.54 8.27 1.64
CA SER A 63 -16.58 8.04 0.62
C SER A 63 -16.55 6.61 0.06
N GLU A 64 -15.45 5.89 0.24
CA GLU A 64 -15.29 4.47 -0.10
C GLU A 64 -15.61 3.51 1.06
N GLY A 65 -16.15 4.02 2.18
CA GLY A 65 -16.48 3.21 3.36
C GLY A 65 -15.28 2.88 4.25
N GLY A 66 -14.15 3.56 4.05
CA GLY A 66 -12.92 3.36 4.81
C GLY A 66 -11.87 2.53 4.07
N MET A 67 -10.66 2.49 4.61
CA MET A 67 -9.48 1.94 3.94
C MET A 67 -9.63 0.45 3.61
N LEU A 68 -10.15 -0.36 4.54
CA LEU A 68 -10.33 -1.79 4.32
C LEU A 68 -11.38 -2.09 3.25
N ALA A 69 -12.52 -1.38 3.26
CA ALA A 69 -13.57 -1.54 2.27
C ALA A 69 -13.10 -1.11 0.87
N SER A 70 -12.38 0.01 0.80
CA SER A 70 -11.70 0.49 -0.40
C SER A 70 -10.76 -0.56 -0.99
N CYS A 71 -9.81 -1.07 -0.19
CA CYS A 71 -8.88 -2.12 -0.62
C CYS A 71 -9.61 -3.36 -1.12
N ARG A 72 -10.60 -3.88 -0.38
CA ARG A 72 -11.36 -5.06 -0.80
C ARG A 72 -12.03 -4.88 -2.16
N ALA A 73 -12.75 -3.77 -2.35
CA ALA A 73 -13.46 -3.50 -3.60
C ALA A 73 -12.48 -3.33 -4.77
N ARG A 74 -11.41 -2.54 -4.57
CA ARG A 74 -10.43 -2.23 -5.63
C ARG A 74 -9.56 -3.44 -6.00
N PHE A 75 -9.08 -4.20 -5.00
CA PHE A 75 -8.25 -5.37 -5.25
C PHE A 75 -9.04 -6.54 -5.84
N ALA A 76 -10.30 -6.74 -5.44
CA ALA A 76 -11.17 -7.72 -6.09
C ALA A 76 -11.42 -7.37 -7.57
N ALA A 77 -11.63 -6.09 -7.90
CA ALA A 77 -11.78 -5.64 -9.28
C ALA A 77 -10.51 -5.82 -10.13
N ALA A 78 -9.33 -5.83 -9.50
CA ALA A 78 -8.04 -6.13 -10.13
C ALA A 78 -7.68 -7.62 -10.13
N GLY A 79 -8.56 -8.49 -9.60
CA GLY A 79 -8.37 -9.94 -9.62
C GLY A 79 -7.48 -10.49 -8.49
N LEU A 80 -7.13 -9.70 -7.48
CA LEU A 80 -6.42 -10.21 -6.30
C LEU A 80 -7.39 -10.93 -5.36
N VAL A 81 -6.86 -11.86 -4.58
CA VAL A 81 -7.62 -12.68 -3.62
C VAL A 81 -7.13 -12.40 -2.21
N GLU A 82 -8.05 -12.17 -1.26
CA GLU A 82 -7.69 -12.00 0.16
C GLU A 82 -7.07 -13.31 0.71
N THR A 83 -5.95 -13.20 1.42
CA THR A 83 -5.15 -14.34 1.92
C THR A 83 -4.82 -14.19 3.40
N CYS A 84 -4.64 -15.32 4.09
CA CYS A 84 -4.10 -15.39 5.44
C CYS A 84 -2.60 -15.74 5.49
N ASP A 85 -2.01 -16.14 4.36
CA ASP A 85 -0.60 -16.53 4.23
C ASP A 85 0.10 -15.73 3.12
N PRO A 86 0.30 -14.41 3.31
CA PRO A 86 0.81 -13.54 2.27
C PRO A 86 2.28 -13.82 1.95
N GLN A 87 2.60 -13.91 0.67
CA GLN A 87 3.94 -14.13 0.15
C GLN A 87 4.67 -12.81 -0.15
N PRO A 88 6.01 -12.83 -0.29
CA PRO A 88 6.74 -11.65 -0.77
C PRO A 88 6.19 -11.17 -2.11
N GLY A 89 5.88 -9.88 -2.21
CA GLY A 89 5.24 -9.27 -3.37
C GLY A 89 3.73 -9.09 -3.24
N ASP A 90 3.08 -9.77 -2.29
CA ASP A 90 1.66 -9.53 -1.98
C ASP A 90 1.45 -8.14 -1.38
N VAL A 91 0.23 -7.61 -1.45
CA VAL A 91 -0.12 -6.33 -0.84
C VAL A 91 -0.89 -6.54 0.46
N ALA A 92 -0.72 -5.64 1.41
CA ALA A 92 -1.37 -5.74 2.71
C ALA A 92 -1.81 -4.39 3.24
N LEU A 93 -2.85 -4.45 4.07
CA LEU A 93 -3.20 -3.38 4.98
C LEU A 93 -2.65 -3.74 6.36
N VAL A 94 -1.81 -2.88 6.94
CA VAL A 94 -1.17 -3.10 8.25
C VAL A 94 -1.59 -2.01 9.24
N LEU A 95 -1.46 -2.27 10.53
CA LEU A 95 -1.54 -1.20 11.54
C LEU A 95 -0.16 -0.57 11.75
N ALA A 96 0.06 0.57 11.12
CA ALA A 96 1.29 1.34 11.27
C ALA A 96 1.11 2.48 12.28
N PRO A 97 2.12 2.81 13.11
CA PRO A 97 2.14 4.03 13.90
C PRO A 97 2.20 5.25 12.97
N ILE A 98 1.21 6.13 13.04
CA ILE A 98 1.12 7.34 12.21
C ILE A 98 1.36 8.63 13.01
N GLY A 99 1.58 8.52 14.31
CA GLY A 99 1.85 9.65 15.17
C GLY A 99 1.73 9.31 16.64
N ARG A 100 1.76 10.36 17.48
CA ARG A 100 1.67 10.26 18.92
C ARG A 100 0.66 11.28 19.44
N ARG A 101 -0.18 10.86 20.38
CA ARG A 101 -1.09 11.75 21.12
C ARG A 101 -0.30 12.61 22.11
N ARG A 102 -0.94 13.67 22.61
CA ARG A 102 -0.35 14.55 23.66
C ARG A 102 0.00 13.79 24.95
N ASP A 103 -0.72 12.72 25.27
CA ASP A 103 -0.48 11.85 26.42
C ASP A 103 0.65 10.83 26.20
N GLY A 104 1.34 10.89 25.07
CA GLY A 104 2.43 9.99 24.72
C GLY A 104 2.00 8.68 24.07
N ARG A 105 0.72 8.35 23.98
CA ARG A 105 0.26 7.10 23.34
C ARG A 105 0.44 7.15 21.82
N LEU A 106 0.91 6.06 21.23
CA LEU A 106 1.00 5.92 19.77
C LEU A 106 -0.41 5.88 19.17
N VAL A 107 -0.58 6.58 18.05
CA VAL A 107 -1.76 6.48 17.19
C VAL A 107 -1.40 5.58 16.03
N SER A 108 -2.11 4.47 15.90
CA SER A 108 -1.96 3.58 14.74
C SER A 108 -3.16 3.71 13.82
N ALA A 109 -2.94 3.55 12.53
CA ALA A 109 -3.99 3.54 11.53
C ALA A 109 -3.71 2.45 10.48
N PRO A 110 -4.75 2.00 9.77
CA PRO A 110 -4.57 1.14 8.60
C PRO A 110 -3.76 1.86 7.52
N THR A 111 -2.67 1.24 7.10
CA THR A 111 -1.70 1.77 6.13
C THR A 111 -1.41 0.70 5.08
N GLY A 112 -1.40 1.09 3.81
CA GLY A 112 -1.03 0.21 2.71
C GLY A 112 0.44 -0.20 2.75
N ALA A 113 0.73 -1.47 2.45
CA ALA A 113 2.04 -2.06 2.52
C ALA A 113 2.25 -3.12 1.42
N ILE A 114 3.52 -3.43 1.13
CA ILE A 114 3.91 -4.58 0.30
C ILE A 114 4.60 -5.60 1.22
N CYS A 115 4.20 -6.86 1.11
CA CYS A 115 4.74 -7.98 1.88
C CYS A 115 6.15 -8.33 1.40
N LEU A 116 7.06 -8.53 2.36
CA LEU A 116 8.44 -8.96 2.12
C LEU A 116 8.69 -10.31 2.81
N ALA A 117 9.82 -10.92 2.50
CA ALA A 117 10.32 -12.10 3.21
C ALA A 117 10.54 -11.81 4.70
N GLY A 118 10.49 -12.87 5.52
CA GLY A 118 10.73 -12.76 6.97
C GLY A 118 9.65 -12.01 7.75
N GLY A 119 8.44 -11.88 7.19
CA GLY A 119 7.32 -11.20 7.87
C GLY A 119 7.40 -9.67 7.85
N LEU A 120 8.34 -9.09 7.11
CA LEU A 120 8.47 -7.64 6.98
C LEU A 120 7.44 -7.05 6.00
N ARG A 121 7.12 -5.78 6.18
CA ARG A 121 6.12 -5.03 5.40
C ARG A 121 6.73 -3.69 5.00
N ALA A 122 6.85 -3.46 3.69
CA ALA A 122 7.30 -2.20 3.14
C ALA A 122 6.15 -1.19 3.17
N ILE A 123 6.35 -0.07 3.86
CA ILE A 123 5.43 1.07 3.90
C ILE A 123 6.18 2.33 3.48
N VAL A 124 5.45 3.31 2.96
CA VAL A 124 6.01 4.65 2.81
C VAL A 124 5.81 5.45 4.10
N THR A 125 6.88 6.06 4.57
CA THR A 125 6.93 6.95 5.72
C THR A 125 7.02 8.40 5.25
N SER A 126 6.53 9.33 6.07
CA SER A 126 6.49 10.76 5.70
C SER A 126 7.87 11.39 5.52
N ASP A 127 8.90 10.87 6.18
CA ASP A 127 10.20 11.50 6.33
C ASP A 127 11.38 10.65 5.81
N GLN A 128 11.26 9.31 5.85
CA GLN A 128 12.34 8.39 5.44
C GLN A 128 12.06 7.66 4.12
N GLY A 129 10.95 7.96 3.44
CA GLY A 129 10.56 7.23 2.23
C GLY A 129 10.10 5.82 2.56
N VAL A 130 10.39 4.85 1.68
CA VAL A 130 9.97 3.46 1.87
C VAL A 130 10.86 2.76 2.91
N MET A 131 10.22 2.17 3.92
CA MET A 131 10.87 1.42 5.00
C MET A 131 10.17 0.09 5.25
N ALA A 132 10.90 -0.88 5.78
CA ALA A 132 10.39 -2.21 6.10
C ALA A 132 10.29 -2.43 7.61
N PHE A 133 9.13 -2.89 8.08
CA PHE A 133 8.89 -3.19 9.50
C PHE A 133 8.08 -4.48 9.67
N ALA A 134 8.22 -5.15 10.81
CA ALA A 134 7.27 -6.18 11.23
C ALA A 134 6.05 -5.49 11.85
N LEU A 135 4.92 -5.49 11.14
CA LEU A 135 3.69 -4.80 11.53
C LEU A 135 2.49 -5.76 11.56
N PRO A 136 1.53 -5.58 12.49
CA PRO A 136 0.30 -6.36 12.48
C PRO A 136 -0.46 -6.19 11.18
N VAL A 137 -0.78 -7.30 10.53
CA VAL A 137 -1.59 -7.33 9.30
C VAL A 137 -3.07 -7.25 9.67
N VAL A 138 -3.78 -6.32 9.06
CA VAL A 138 -5.25 -6.20 9.13
C VAL A 138 -5.90 -7.11 8.08
N ALA A 139 -5.37 -7.08 6.85
CA ALA A 139 -5.76 -7.93 5.74
C ALA A 139 -4.62 -7.95 4.70
N ALA A 140 -4.54 -9.00 3.90
CA ALA A 140 -3.58 -9.11 2.80
C ALA A 140 -4.23 -9.72 1.58
N TRP A 141 -3.68 -9.44 0.40
CA TRP A 141 -4.18 -9.92 -0.88
C TRP A 141 -3.03 -10.43 -1.74
N SER A 142 -3.21 -11.64 -2.27
CA SER A 142 -2.24 -12.26 -3.15
C SER A 142 -2.44 -11.81 -4.59
N LEU A 143 -1.31 -11.54 -5.25
CA LEU A 143 -1.31 -11.31 -6.68
C LEU A 143 -1.65 -12.62 -7.40
N PRO A 144 -2.29 -12.58 -8.57
CA PRO A 144 -2.44 -13.76 -9.41
C PRO A 144 -1.04 -14.29 -9.78
N HIS A 145 -0.65 -15.42 -9.20
CA HIS A 145 0.57 -16.10 -9.63
C HIS A 145 0.25 -16.85 -10.93
N GLY A 146 0.85 -16.39 -12.03
CA GLY A 146 0.76 -17.05 -13.34
C GLY A 146 1.59 -18.31 -13.44
#